data_AF-A0AAN6SX57-F1
#
_entry.id   AF-A0AAN6SX57-F1
#
_cell.length_a   1.000
_cell.length_b   1.000
_cell.length_c   1.000
_cell.angle_alpha   90.00
_cell.angle_beta   90.00
_cell.angle_gamma   90.00
#
_symmetry.space_group_name_H-M   'P 1'
#
loop_
_entity.id
_entity.type
_entity.pdbx_description
1 polymer ?
#
loop_
_entity_poly.entity_id
_entity_poly.type
_entity_poly.pdbx_seq_one_letter_code
_entity_poly.pdbx_strand_id
1 'polypeptide(L)'
;MAAEVAEILAPWRPQKLRRIAAVHLGLAGFRARPRPHFYILRTHYGGGAADGARLRSWLDQGADVGPDIALDEKWFSVLGDIELFGFRDCWQAVYGVLPELAAPKPDRRFTDQDVEWAQEFAADLVETKPDESEEEHYADATRQVAAADGPPWLIVVDEEAFSAEDLGLIFRDKRVTRSRRLKSGSTCLVTFTSGRKGV
;
A
#
# COMPACT_ATOMS: atom_id res chain seq x y z
N MET A 1 35.36 -18.13 -14.71
CA MET A 1 35.75 -18.14 -13.29
C MET A 1 35.41 -16.83 -12.56
N ALA A 2 36.00 -15.66 -12.88
CA ALA A 2 35.66 -14.41 -12.16
C ALA A 2 34.20 -13.93 -12.40
N ALA A 3 33.67 -14.10 -13.61
CA ALA A 3 32.28 -13.75 -13.93
C ALA A 3 31.25 -14.67 -13.25
N GLU A 4 31.56 -15.97 -13.17
CA GLU A 4 30.71 -16.99 -12.55
C GLU A 4 30.63 -16.82 -11.03
N VAL A 5 31.75 -16.48 -10.38
CA VAL A 5 31.77 -16.10 -8.95
C VAL A 5 31.04 -14.77 -8.73
N ALA A 6 31.18 -13.79 -9.63
CA ALA A 6 30.46 -12.53 -9.54
C ALA A 6 28.94 -12.68 -9.75
N GLU A 7 28.50 -13.67 -10.54
CA GLU A 7 27.10 -14.04 -10.76
C GLU A 7 26.53 -14.80 -9.55
N ILE A 8 27.29 -15.74 -8.98
CA ILE A 8 26.92 -16.46 -7.74
C ILE A 8 26.85 -15.52 -6.53
N LEU A 9 27.76 -14.54 -6.46
CA LEU A 9 27.81 -13.52 -5.41
C LEU A 9 27.02 -12.27 -5.76
N ALA A 10 26.40 -12.21 -6.94
CA ALA A 10 25.46 -11.14 -7.27
C ALA A 10 24.36 -11.16 -6.20
N PRO A 11 23.95 -10.01 -5.68
CA PRO A 11 22.86 -9.99 -4.72
C PRO A 11 21.66 -10.71 -5.33
N TRP A 12 21.13 -11.74 -4.65
CA TRP A 12 19.95 -12.53 -5.03
C TRP A 12 18.71 -11.69 -5.40
N ARG A 13 18.77 -10.38 -5.13
CA ARG A 13 17.74 -9.40 -5.42
C ARG A 13 18.37 -8.06 -5.84
N PRO A 14 17.88 -7.42 -6.92
CA PRO A 14 18.31 -6.09 -7.37
C PRO A 14 18.43 -5.06 -6.24
N GLN A 15 19.47 -4.21 -6.31
CA GLN A 15 19.74 -3.21 -5.27
C GLN A 15 18.54 -2.29 -5.01
N LYS A 16 17.81 -1.91 -6.07
CA LYS A 16 16.59 -1.09 -5.97
C LYS A 16 15.52 -1.74 -5.08
N LEU A 17 15.23 -3.03 -5.28
CA LEU A 17 14.26 -3.75 -4.46
C LEU A 17 14.73 -3.90 -3.01
N ARG A 18 16.02 -4.15 -2.77
CA ARG A 18 16.58 -4.20 -1.40
C ARG A 18 16.41 -2.88 -0.66
N ARG A 19 16.61 -1.75 -1.35
CA ARG A 19 16.41 -0.40 -0.79
C ARG A 19 14.95 -0.13 -0.47
N ILE A 20 14.02 -0.49 -1.36
CA ILE A 20 12.58 -0.36 -1.12
C ILE A 20 12.15 -1.20 0.10
N ALA A 21 12.58 -2.47 0.16
CA ALA A 21 12.30 -3.35 1.29
C ALA A 21 12.87 -2.81 2.61
N ALA A 22 14.09 -2.28 2.61
CA ALA A 22 14.71 -1.69 3.79
C ALA A 22 13.92 -0.48 4.33
N VAL A 23 13.37 0.35 3.43
CA VAL A 23 12.49 1.47 3.80
C VAL A 23 11.16 0.98 4.35
N HIS A 24 10.53 0.00 3.70
CA HIS A 24 9.26 -0.60 4.13
C HIS A 24 9.37 -1.20 5.55
N LEU A 25 10.44 -1.95 5.81
CA LEU A 25 10.72 -2.57 7.10
C LEU A 25 11.23 -1.58 8.16
N GLY A 26 11.57 -0.34 7.77
CA GLY A 26 12.10 0.67 8.67
C GLY A 26 13.48 0.33 9.25
N LEU A 27 14.33 -0.35 8.47
CA LEU A 27 15.68 -0.74 8.88
C LEU A 27 16.54 0.50 9.19
N ALA A 28 17.47 0.36 10.13
CA ALA A 28 18.39 1.44 10.51
C ALA A 28 19.16 1.95 9.26
N GLY A 29 19.20 3.27 9.07
CA GLY A 29 19.80 3.90 7.88
C GLY A 29 18.88 4.04 6.66
N PHE A 30 17.67 3.46 6.70
CA PHE A 30 16.67 3.52 5.62
C PHE A 30 15.31 4.06 6.11
N ARG A 31 15.31 4.97 7.09
CA ARG A 31 14.08 5.56 7.61
C ARG A 31 13.57 6.65 6.67
N ALA A 32 12.50 6.36 5.93
CA ALA A 32 11.64 7.41 5.37
C ALA A 32 10.67 7.88 6.46
N ARG A 33 10.64 9.20 6.69
CA ARG A 33 9.62 9.83 7.54
C ARG A 33 8.92 10.91 6.71
N PRO A 34 7.57 10.86 6.61
CA PRO A 34 6.68 9.82 7.12
C PRO A 34 6.80 8.48 6.35
N ARG A 35 6.40 7.36 6.98
CA ARG A 35 6.25 6.09 6.24
C ARG A 35 5.16 6.27 5.18
N PRO A 36 5.31 5.66 3.99
CA PRO A 36 4.31 5.84 2.94
C PRO A 36 2.98 5.23 3.39
N HIS A 37 1.89 5.99 3.35
CA HIS A 37 0.56 5.45 3.64
C HIS A 37 0.08 4.45 2.58
N PHE A 38 0.61 4.51 1.37
CA PHE A 38 0.33 3.59 0.26
C PHE A 38 1.53 3.44 -0.68
N TYR A 39 1.58 2.32 -1.39
CA TYR A 39 2.47 2.08 -2.53
C TYR A 39 1.66 2.14 -3.82
N ILE A 40 2.21 2.76 -4.86
CA ILE A 40 1.62 2.81 -6.19
C ILE A 40 2.38 1.84 -7.08
N LEU A 41 1.71 0.81 -7.57
CA LEU A 41 2.24 -0.19 -8.48
C LEU A 41 1.72 0.06 -9.88
N ARG A 42 2.62 0.46 -10.79
CA ARG A 42 2.29 0.55 -12.21
C ARG A 42 2.62 -0.76 -12.89
N THR A 43 1.61 -1.40 -13.48
CA THR A 43 1.78 -2.65 -14.23
C THR A 43 1.59 -2.49 -15.74
N HIS A 44 0.98 -1.38 -16.19
CA HIS A 44 0.78 -1.07 -17.61
C HIS A 44 1.72 0.05 -18.11
N TYR A 45 2.36 -0.18 -19.25
CA TYR A 45 3.37 0.70 -19.85
C TYR A 45 3.13 1.00 -21.34
N GLY A 46 2.00 0.55 -21.91
CA GLY A 46 1.71 0.60 -23.34
C GLY A 46 1.44 2.00 -23.91
N GLY A 47 0.91 2.95 -23.11
CA GLY A 47 0.59 4.30 -23.59
C GLY A 47 1.73 5.31 -23.58
N GLY A 48 2.98 4.86 -23.41
CA GLY A 48 4.18 5.67 -23.62
C GLY A 48 4.25 6.93 -22.76
N ALA A 49 4.64 8.06 -23.37
CA ALA A 49 4.86 9.33 -22.66
C ALA A 49 3.56 9.96 -22.12
N ALA A 50 2.42 9.71 -22.77
CA ALA A 50 1.12 10.24 -22.36
C ALA A 50 0.68 9.64 -21.01
N ASP A 51 0.73 8.32 -20.87
CA ASP A 51 0.46 7.63 -19.60
C ASP A 51 1.44 8.07 -18.50
N GLY A 52 2.71 8.28 -18.86
CA GLY A 52 3.71 8.79 -17.94
C GLY A 52 3.43 10.21 -17.45
N ALA A 53 2.85 11.07 -18.29
CA ALA A 53 2.40 12.41 -17.89
C ALA A 53 1.13 12.35 -17.04
N ARG A 54 0.17 11.49 -17.41
CA ARG A 54 -1.08 11.28 -16.66
C ARG A 54 -0.82 10.73 -15.25
N LEU A 55 0.04 9.73 -15.11
CA LEU A 55 0.44 9.22 -13.80
C LEU A 55 1.07 10.32 -12.94
N ARG A 56 1.98 11.13 -13.51
CA ARG A 56 2.56 12.28 -12.80
C ARG A 56 1.48 13.27 -12.36
N SER A 57 0.55 13.60 -13.24
CA SER A 57 -0.60 14.46 -12.90
C SER A 57 -1.42 13.91 -11.74
N TRP A 58 -1.67 12.59 -11.68
CA TRP A 58 -2.37 11.97 -10.54
C TRP A 58 -1.55 12.03 -9.24
N LEU A 59 -0.23 11.88 -9.32
CA LEU A 59 0.66 12.01 -8.16
C LEU A 59 0.75 13.45 -7.65
N ASP A 60 0.71 14.42 -8.56
CA ASP A 60 0.78 15.85 -8.27
C ASP A 60 -0.55 16.38 -7.71
N GLN A 61 -1.69 15.92 -8.25
CA GLN A 61 -3.03 16.23 -7.73
C GLN A 61 -3.30 15.57 -6.37
N GLY A 62 -2.56 14.51 -6.04
CA GLY A 62 -2.66 13.77 -4.79
C GLY A 62 -2.03 14.43 -3.57
N ALA A 63 -1.60 15.70 -3.67
CA ALA A 63 -1.02 16.46 -2.55
C ALA A 63 -1.95 16.54 -1.30
N ASP A 64 -3.26 16.33 -1.48
CA ASP A 64 -4.24 16.27 -0.38
C ASP A 64 -4.51 14.86 0.19
N VAL A 65 -3.93 13.79 -0.37
CA VAL A 65 -4.32 12.38 -0.06
C VAL A 65 -3.31 11.66 0.84
N GLY A 66 -2.36 12.39 1.41
CA GLY A 66 -1.33 11.92 2.33
C GLY A 66 -0.32 13.03 2.59
N PRO A 67 0.50 12.95 3.65
CA PRO A 67 1.42 14.02 4.03
C PRO A 67 2.25 14.47 2.82
N ASP A 68 2.44 15.79 2.71
CA ASP A 68 3.27 16.51 1.73
C ASP A 68 4.67 15.91 1.63
N ILE A 69 4.81 14.81 0.90
CA ILE A 69 6.10 14.23 0.52
C ILE A 69 6.33 14.60 -0.94
N ALA A 70 7.40 15.35 -1.19
CA ALA A 70 7.82 15.72 -2.54
C ALA A 70 8.11 14.47 -3.39
N LEU A 71 7.87 14.53 -4.70
CA LEU A 71 7.94 13.36 -5.60
C LEU A 71 9.33 12.69 -5.65
N ASP A 72 10.37 13.48 -5.44
CA ASP A 72 11.76 13.06 -5.29
C ASP A 72 11.99 12.24 -4.00
N GLU A 73 11.21 12.49 -2.95
CA GLU A 73 11.20 11.69 -1.72
C GLU A 73 10.30 10.44 -1.83
N LYS A 74 9.47 10.31 -2.87
CA LYS A 74 8.55 9.16 -3.12
C LYS A 74 9.16 8.00 -3.93
N TRP A 75 10.48 8.00 -4.16
CA TRP A 75 11.17 6.98 -5.00
C TRP A 75 10.94 5.52 -4.56
N PHE A 76 10.59 5.29 -3.29
CA PHE A 76 10.31 3.96 -2.74
C PHE A 76 8.83 3.59 -2.76
N SER A 77 7.91 4.55 -2.86
CA SER A 77 6.46 4.31 -2.85
C SER A 77 5.88 4.16 -4.24
N VAL A 78 6.53 4.70 -5.29
CA VAL A 78 6.11 4.53 -6.68
C VAL A 78 6.90 3.40 -7.35
N LEU A 79 6.27 2.22 -7.46
CA LEU A 79 6.77 1.02 -8.11
C LEU A 79 6.48 1.07 -9.62
N GLY A 80 7.21 1.93 -10.33
CA GLY A 80 6.99 2.25 -11.76
C GLY A 80 8.08 1.81 -12.74
N ASP A 81 8.95 0.89 -12.33
CA ASP A 81 10.01 0.31 -13.14
C ASP A 81 9.49 -0.88 -13.97
N ILE A 82 9.51 -0.78 -15.30
CA ILE A 82 8.98 -1.83 -16.19
C ILE A 82 9.73 -3.16 -16.06
N GLU A 83 11.05 -3.13 -15.82
CA GLU A 83 11.87 -4.34 -15.71
C GLU A 83 11.57 -5.11 -14.43
N LEU A 84 11.11 -4.40 -13.39
CA LEU A 84 10.81 -4.98 -12.07
C LEU A 84 9.32 -5.22 -11.82
N PHE A 85 8.44 -4.44 -12.46
CA PHE A 85 7.01 -4.37 -12.15
C PHE A 85 6.08 -4.46 -13.37
N GLY A 86 6.61 -4.85 -14.55
CA GLY A 86 5.86 -5.08 -15.78
C GLY A 86 4.92 -6.30 -15.75
N PHE A 87 4.14 -6.47 -14.69
CA PHE A 87 3.32 -7.65 -14.44
C PHE A 87 1.99 -7.69 -15.20
N ARG A 88 1.63 -6.61 -15.93
CA ARG A 88 0.33 -6.46 -16.59
C ARG A 88 -0.82 -6.73 -15.60
N ASP A 89 -1.70 -7.67 -15.91
CA ASP A 89 -2.86 -8.01 -15.09
C ASP A 89 -2.49 -8.85 -13.85
N CYS A 90 -1.29 -9.43 -13.82
CA CYS A 90 -0.80 -10.29 -12.75
C CYS A 90 -0.12 -9.50 -11.63
N TRP A 91 -0.73 -8.41 -11.16
CA TRP A 91 -0.13 -7.49 -10.17
C TRP A 91 0.33 -8.20 -8.88
N GLN A 92 -0.28 -9.35 -8.51
CA GLN A 92 0.09 -10.15 -7.34
C GLN A 92 1.53 -10.66 -7.40
N ALA A 93 2.13 -10.74 -8.60
CA ALA A 93 3.54 -11.08 -8.79
C ALA A 93 4.48 -10.12 -8.04
N VAL A 94 4.02 -8.91 -7.68
CA VAL A 94 4.76 -7.99 -6.82
C VAL A 94 5.15 -8.64 -5.49
N TYR A 95 4.35 -9.55 -4.95
CA TYR A 95 4.67 -10.24 -3.70
C TYR A 95 5.78 -11.29 -3.83
N GLY A 96 6.05 -11.77 -5.05
CA GLY A 96 7.21 -12.62 -5.32
C GLY A 96 8.51 -11.83 -5.30
N VAL A 97 8.49 -10.57 -5.76
CA VAL A 97 9.68 -9.70 -5.82
C VAL A 97 9.84 -8.78 -4.61
N LEU A 98 8.74 -8.47 -3.91
CA LEU A 98 8.59 -7.65 -2.71
C LEU A 98 7.65 -8.34 -1.72
N PRO A 99 8.06 -9.48 -1.14
CA PRO A 99 7.27 -10.19 -0.13
C PRO A 99 7.03 -9.34 1.12
N GLU A 100 7.86 -8.34 1.38
CA GLU A 100 7.67 -7.41 2.50
C GLU A 100 6.35 -6.64 2.38
N LEU A 101 5.88 -6.36 1.15
CA LEU A 101 4.57 -5.73 0.93
C LEU A 101 3.40 -6.67 1.28
N ALA A 102 3.61 -7.99 1.20
CA ALA A 102 2.60 -8.98 1.60
C ALA A 102 2.51 -9.09 3.13
N ALA A 103 3.66 -9.04 3.80
CA ALA A 103 3.78 -9.17 5.24
C ALA A 103 5.10 -8.55 5.71
N PRO A 104 5.07 -7.43 6.46
CA PRO A 104 6.28 -6.82 7.02
C PRO A 104 6.93 -7.70 8.11
N LYS A 105 6.15 -8.64 8.69
CA LYS A 105 6.59 -9.60 9.70
C LYS A 105 6.13 -11.02 9.33
N PRO A 106 6.94 -12.06 9.60
CA PRO A 106 6.55 -13.46 9.35
C PRO A 106 5.34 -13.91 10.15
N ASP A 107 5.21 -13.44 11.41
CA ASP A 107 4.07 -13.73 12.27
C ASP A 107 3.13 -12.52 12.30
N ARG A 108 1.88 -12.76 11.89
CA ARG A 108 0.80 -11.76 11.83
C ARG A 108 -0.41 -12.18 12.65
N ARG A 109 -0.28 -13.18 13.52
CA ARG A 109 -1.38 -13.59 14.39
C ARG A 109 -1.80 -12.44 15.29
N PHE A 110 -3.11 -12.33 15.54
CA PHE A 110 -3.63 -11.41 16.54
C PHE A 110 -3.16 -11.87 17.92
N THR A 111 -2.61 -10.94 18.68
CA THR A 111 -2.13 -11.14 20.04
C THR A 111 -3.09 -10.49 21.05
N ASP A 112 -2.97 -10.82 22.34
CA ASP A 112 -3.77 -10.18 23.39
C ASP A 112 -3.52 -8.66 23.43
N GLN A 113 -2.30 -8.22 23.11
CA GLN A 113 -1.97 -6.80 22.97
C GLN A 113 -2.72 -6.12 21.81
N ASP A 114 -2.94 -6.84 20.71
CA ASP A 114 -3.75 -6.31 19.61
C ASP A 114 -5.22 -6.13 20.03
N VAL A 115 -5.73 -6.98 20.93
CA VAL A 115 -7.09 -6.85 21.47
C VAL A 115 -7.18 -5.65 22.40
N GLU A 116 -6.19 -5.46 23.28
CA GLU A 116 -6.11 -4.30 24.18
C GLU A 116 -6.08 -2.99 23.38
N TRP A 117 -5.23 -2.88 22.37
CA TRP A 117 -5.20 -1.70 21.48
C TRP A 117 -6.52 -1.48 20.73
N ALA A 118 -7.21 -2.56 20.33
CA ALA A 118 -8.50 -2.42 19.67
C ALA A 118 -9.58 -1.88 20.62
N GLN A 119 -9.52 -2.24 21.91
CA GLN A 119 -10.43 -1.68 22.92
C GLN A 119 -10.14 -0.21 23.19
N GLU A 120 -8.86 0.17 23.30
CA GLU A 120 -8.44 1.57 23.46
C GLU A 120 -8.91 2.43 22.28
N PHE A 121 -8.61 2.01 21.04
CA PHE A 121 -9.06 2.76 19.86
C PHE A 121 -10.57 2.78 19.69
N ALA A 122 -11.29 1.73 20.12
CA ALA A 122 -12.74 1.74 20.09
C ALA A 122 -13.31 2.79 21.06
N ALA A 123 -12.72 2.93 22.25
CA ALA A 123 -13.12 3.97 23.20
C ALA A 123 -12.90 5.39 22.62
N ASP A 124 -11.78 5.62 21.95
CA ASP A 124 -11.51 6.90 21.26
C ASP A 124 -12.52 7.17 20.12
N LEU A 125 -12.94 6.12 19.40
CA LEU A 125 -13.93 6.24 18.33
C LEU A 125 -15.33 6.57 18.85
N VAL A 126 -15.72 6.07 20.03
CA VAL A 126 -16.99 6.43 20.67
C VAL A 126 -17.05 7.93 20.95
N GLU A 127 -15.94 8.54 21.38
CA GLU A 127 -15.89 9.99 21.64
C GLU A 127 -16.00 10.82 20.35
N THR A 128 -15.45 10.32 19.24
CA THR A 128 -15.35 11.06 17.98
C THR A 128 -16.52 10.80 17.02
N LYS A 129 -17.25 9.70 17.18
CA LYS A 129 -18.38 9.29 16.33
C LYS A 129 -19.51 8.65 17.15
N PRO A 130 -20.19 9.41 18.03
CA PRO A 130 -21.17 8.84 18.96
C PRO A 130 -22.43 8.26 18.29
N ASP A 131 -22.59 8.42 16.98
CA ASP A 131 -23.73 7.94 16.19
C ASP A 131 -23.57 6.50 15.67
N GLU A 132 -22.37 5.93 15.70
CA GLU A 132 -22.11 4.53 15.35
C GLU A 132 -22.29 3.62 16.58
N SER A 133 -22.54 2.32 16.33
CA SER A 133 -22.68 1.36 17.44
C SER A 133 -21.32 0.96 18.04
N GLU A 134 -21.31 0.53 19.31
CA GLU A 134 -20.10 -0.01 19.95
C GLU A 134 -19.46 -1.16 19.14
N GLU A 135 -20.29 -1.99 18.50
CA GLU A 135 -19.82 -3.08 17.63
C GLU A 135 -19.13 -2.54 16.37
N GLU A 136 -19.64 -1.46 15.78
CA GLU A 136 -19.02 -0.79 14.63
C GLU A 136 -17.69 -0.13 15.03
N HIS A 137 -17.64 0.55 16.18
CA HIS A 137 -16.41 1.11 16.72
C HIS A 137 -15.35 0.05 16.96
N TYR A 138 -15.71 -1.06 17.59
CA TYR A 138 -14.79 -2.15 17.85
C TYR A 138 -14.32 -2.82 16.55
N ALA A 139 -15.21 -2.97 15.57
CA ALA A 139 -14.86 -3.49 14.25
C ALA A 139 -13.88 -2.56 13.51
N ASP A 140 -14.07 -1.24 13.59
CA ASP A 140 -13.17 -0.24 12.99
C ASP A 140 -11.82 -0.19 13.72
N ALA A 141 -11.82 -0.17 15.04
CA ALA A 141 -10.62 -0.25 15.85
C ALA A 141 -9.81 -1.52 15.58
N THR A 142 -10.48 -2.68 15.49
CA THR A 142 -9.84 -3.95 15.14
C THR A 142 -9.18 -3.87 13.75
N ARG A 143 -9.81 -3.20 12.77
CA ARG A 143 -9.21 -2.99 11.44
C ARG A 143 -7.98 -2.10 11.51
N GLN A 144 -8.02 -1.04 12.32
CA GLN A 144 -6.88 -0.15 12.52
C GLN A 144 -5.69 -0.90 13.14
N VAL A 145 -5.92 -1.69 14.19
CA VAL A 145 -4.88 -2.54 14.78
C VAL A 145 -4.36 -3.59 13.80
N ALA A 146 -5.26 -4.23 13.03
CA ALA A 146 -4.86 -5.19 12.00
C ALA A 146 -4.02 -4.56 10.87
N ALA A 147 -4.05 -3.23 10.72
CA ALA A 147 -3.26 -2.45 9.78
C ALA A 147 -2.01 -1.78 10.41
N ALA A 148 -1.90 -1.73 11.75
CA ALA A 148 -0.89 -0.94 12.48
C ALA A 148 0.57 -1.40 12.23
N ASP A 149 0.78 -2.68 11.90
CA ASP A 149 2.11 -3.26 11.66
C ASP A 149 2.75 -2.88 10.30
N GLY A 150 2.06 -2.08 9.48
CA GLY A 150 2.64 -1.49 8.28
C GLY A 150 1.56 -1.19 7.25
N PRO A 151 1.56 0.00 6.62
CA PRO A 151 0.51 0.45 5.72
C PRO A 151 0.39 -0.50 4.52
N PRO A 152 -0.69 -1.28 4.40
CA PRO A 152 -0.79 -2.35 3.40
C PRO A 152 -1.58 -1.89 2.16
N TRP A 153 -1.52 -0.61 1.83
CA TRP A 153 -2.35 -0.04 0.78
C TRP A 153 -1.53 -0.07 -0.50
N LEU A 154 -1.95 -0.90 -1.45
CA LEU A 154 -1.33 -0.99 -2.76
C LEU A 154 -2.34 -0.46 -3.79
N ILE A 155 -2.00 0.65 -4.43
CA ILE A 155 -2.74 1.21 -5.55
C ILE A 155 -2.16 0.63 -6.82
N VAL A 156 -2.91 -0.23 -7.51
CA VAL A 156 -2.57 -0.83 -8.79
C VAL A 156 -3.03 0.09 -9.91
N VAL A 157 -2.08 0.48 -10.75
CA VAL A 157 -2.27 1.27 -11.95
C VAL A 157 -1.99 0.35 -13.15
N ASP A 158 -3.05 -0.34 -13.57
CA ASP A 158 -3.08 -1.26 -14.71
C ASP A 158 -3.63 -0.56 -15.98
N GLU A 159 -3.89 -1.34 -17.02
CA GLU A 159 -4.43 -0.82 -18.28
C GLU A 159 -5.83 -0.20 -18.09
N GLU A 160 -6.64 -0.82 -17.23
CA GLU A 160 -7.98 -0.35 -16.89
C GLU A 160 -7.92 1.00 -16.16
N ALA A 161 -6.92 1.19 -15.28
CA ALA A 161 -6.68 2.49 -14.65
C ALA A 161 -6.40 3.60 -15.68
N PHE A 162 -5.63 3.33 -16.73
CA PHE A 162 -5.35 4.34 -17.77
C PHE A 162 -6.50 4.56 -18.75
N SER A 163 -7.31 3.53 -19.01
CA SER A 163 -8.42 3.60 -19.97
C SER A 163 -9.73 4.12 -19.37
N ALA A 164 -10.07 3.67 -18.15
CA ALA A 164 -11.31 4.01 -17.45
C ALA A 164 -11.12 5.00 -16.29
N GLU A 165 -9.88 5.38 -15.99
CA GLU A 165 -9.52 6.21 -14.83
C GLU A 165 -9.92 5.56 -13.48
N ASP A 166 -9.99 4.23 -13.46
CA ASP A 166 -10.35 3.39 -12.31
C ASP A 166 -9.13 2.69 -11.68
N LEU A 167 -8.60 3.28 -10.61
CA LEU A 167 -7.47 2.78 -9.83
C LEU A 167 -7.86 1.54 -9.01
N GLY A 168 -7.01 0.51 -9.00
CA GLY A 168 -7.21 -0.67 -8.15
C GLY A 168 -6.66 -0.44 -6.75
N LEU A 169 -7.50 -0.26 -5.74
CA LEU A 169 -7.06 -0.23 -4.33
C LEU A 169 -7.07 -1.64 -3.74
N ILE A 170 -5.91 -2.08 -3.27
CA ILE A 170 -5.74 -3.31 -2.50
C ILE A 170 -5.43 -2.95 -1.05
N PHE A 171 -6.19 -3.53 -0.14
CA PHE A 171 -6.01 -3.42 1.30
C PHE A 171 -5.72 -4.81 1.88
N ARG A 172 -4.70 -4.92 2.74
CA ARG A 172 -4.33 -6.20 3.36
C ARG A 172 -4.08 -6.10 4.86
N ASP A 173 -5.06 -6.51 5.64
CA ASP A 173 -4.93 -6.60 7.09
C ASP A 173 -4.32 -7.95 7.53
N LYS A 174 -4.16 -8.16 8.85
CA LYS A 174 -3.64 -9.41 9.45
C LYS A 174 -4.45 -10.67 9.08
N ARG A 175 -5.68 -10.55 8.55
CA ARG A 175 -6.63 -11.65 8.31
C ARG A 175 -7.07 -11.80 6.84
N VAL A 176 -7.22 -10.71 6.08
CA VAL A 176 -7.90 -10.68 4.78
C VAL A 176 -7.19 -9.76 3.79
N THR A 177 -7.17 -10.17 2.52
CA THR A 177 -6.87 -9.28 1.39
C THR A 177 -8.18 -8.83 0.75
N ARG A 178 -8.40 -7.52 0.65
CA ARG A 178 -9.57 -6.90 0.01
C ARG A 178 -9.13 -6.06 -1.18
N SER A 179 -9.90 -6.07 -2.26
CA SER A 179 -9.66 -5.26 -3.45
C SER A 179 -10.90 -4.44 -3.81
N ARG A 180 -10.72 -3.18 -4.19
CA ARG A 180 -11.80 -2.28 -4.66
C ARG A 180 -11.27 -1.40 -5.79
N ARG A 181 -12.12 -1.03 -6.76
CA ARG A 181 -11.80 -0.01 -7.78
C ARG A 181 -12.24 1.39 -7.32
N LEU A 182 -11.43 2.41 -7.62
CA LEU A 182 -11.65 3.81 -7.26
C LEU A 182 -11.49 4.71 -8.49
N LYS A 183 -12.42 5.65 -8.68
CA LYS A 183 -12.29 6.67 -9.74
C LYS A 183 -11.24 7.73 -9.38
N SER A 184 -10.41 8.09 -10.35
CA SER A 184 -9.47 9.22 -10.29
C SER A 184 -10.20 10.51 -9.89
N GLY A 185 -9.68 11.21 -8.87
CA GLY A 185 -10.27 12.47 -8.36
C GLY A 185 -11.22 12.33 -7.16
N SER A 186 -11.44 11.12 -6.64
CA SER A 186 -12.17 10.93 -5.39
C SER A 186 -11.26 11.29 -4.20
N THR A 187 -11.55 12.40 -3.50
CA THR A 187 -10.87 12.75 -2.24
C THR A 187 -11.03 11.59 -1.26
N CYS A 188 -9.98 10.81 -1.06
CA CYS A 188 -9.98 9.68 -0.14
C CYS A 188 -9.78 10.20 1.28
N LEU A 189 -10.77 10.92 1.81
CA LEU A 189 -11.09 10.77 3.21
C LEU A 189 -11.83 9.44 3.28
N VAL A 190 -11.10 8.36 3.51
CA VAL A 190 -11.67 7.02 3.66
C VAL A 190 -12.41 7.00 5.00
N THR A 191 -13.57 7.65 5.08
CA THR A 191 -14.59 7.30 6.04
C THR A 191 -15.21 6.00 5.56
N PHE A 192 -14.91 4.93 6.27
CA PHE A 192 -15.59 3.66 6.12
C PHE A 192 -17.04 3.86 6.57
N THR A 193 -17.94 4.18 5.64
CA THR A 193 -19.35 3.95 5.90
C THR A 193 -19.59 2.45 5.79
N SER A 194 -19.87 1.86 6.95
CA SER A 194 -20.49 0.55 7.12
C SER A 194 -21.56 0.37 6.04
N GLY A 195 -21.27 -0.51 5.08
CA GLY A 195 -22.21 -0.85 4.04
C GLY A 195 -23.36 -1.63 4.65
N ARG A 196 -24.49 -0.95 4.91
CA ARG A 196 -25.79 -1.60 5.09
C ARG A 196 -26.06 -2.49 3.87
N LYS A 197 -25.98 -3.81 4.08
CA LYS A 197 -26.80 -4.77 3.35
C LYS A 197 -28.02 -5.07 4.21
N GLY A 198 -29.21 -4.78 3.70
CA GLY A 198 -30.44 -5.32 4.29
C GLY A 198 -31.68 -4.49 3.97
N VAL A 199 -32.42 -4.99 2.96
CA VAL A 199 -33.89 -5.01 2.77
C VAL A 199 -34.66 -3.72 3.03
#